data_AF-A0A0M1N106-F1
#
_entry.id   AF-A0A0M1N106-F1
#
_cell.length_a   1.000
_cell.length_b   1.000
_cell.length_c   1.000
_cell.angle_alpha   90.00
_cell.angle_beta   90.00
_cell.angle_gamma   90.00
#
_symmetry.space_group_name_H-M   'P 1'
#
loop_
_entity.id
_entity.type
_entity.pdbx_description
1 polymer ?
#
loop_
_entity_poly.entity_id
_entity_poly.type
_entity_poly.pdbx_seq_one_letter_code
_entity_poly.pdbx_strand_id
1 'polypeptide(L)'
;MPSRNNKAWKTFIVSITAVLSMSMIAACGNDKAKEKVEDNSKVIVKYKGGEMTEKEFDLEQRVVKVMSPEYAQFLEMDEFKEYLAKQGVAYEYLYGKADDKSKQAAEKQADDLLKQYKNGMGEEQFKSVLASQKLEEQDLRNYMLRVFTVMEQEKSQVSEEDIKKEFEANKKDYTNISVRHVLIGFKDPEGKERAEGEALKIAKEVEAKLNQGEDFAKVAKEYSEDPGSKDKGGLIENKPAGTWVPQFKEKALTLELNKISDPVETDYGYHVMKVEKREEVTYDKLPADQKDGIRNELASAKIDNFMQNELNGLIESMNLPKSEKTDKPAEDAGTDKKDGATDKPAEGEKTPDAGKEDTGK
;
A
#
# COMPACT_ATOMS: atom_id res chain seq x y z
N MET A 1 -22.03 17.59 16.79
CA MET A 1 -20.90 17.88 15.88
C MET A 1 -19.61 17.92 16.69
N PRO A 2 -18.80 16.85 16.68
CA PRO A 2 -17.40 16.91 17.08
C PRO A 2 -16.51 17.05 15.83
N SER A 3 -15.42 17.81 16.01
CA SER A 3 -14.47 18.29 15.01
C SER A 3 -13.83 17.21 14.13
N ARG A 4 -13.77 17.45 12.81
CA ARG A 4 -12.94 16.70 11.84
C ARG A 4 -11.48 16.72 12.32
N ASN A 5 -10.96 15.53 12.58
CA ASN A 5 -9.57 15.25 12.97
C ASN A 5 -8.58 15.65 11.88
N ASN A 6 -7.71 16.62 12.15
CA ASN A 6 -6.47 16.93 11.40
C ASN A 6 -5.38 15.84 11.51
N LYS A 7 -5.76 14.59 11.86
CA LYS A 7 -4.84 13.46 12.04
C LYS A 7 -4.87 12.46 10.87
N ALA A 8 -5.90 12.46 10.03
CA ALA A 8 -6.04 11.46 8.97
C ALA A 8 -4.89 11.48 7.96
N TRP A 9 -4.37 12.67 7.60
CA TRP A 9 -3.18 12.81 6.75
C TRP A 9 -1.95 12.16 7.37
N LYS A 10 -1.70 12.35 8.67
CA LYS A 10 -0.43 11.97 9.32
C LYS A 10 -0.16 10.46 9.33
N THR A 11 -1.15 9.67 8.91
CA THR A 11 -1.11 8.22 8.71
C THR A 11 -0.95 7.82 7.24
N PHE A 12 -0.40 8.70 6.39
CA PHE A 12 0.15 8.29 5.10
C PHE A 12 1.46 7.53 5.34
N ILE A 13 1.37 6.21 5.55
CA ILE A 13 2.51 5.32 5.35
C ILE A 13 2.65 5.17 3.85
N VAL A 14 3.53 5.97 3.24
CA VAL A 14 3.96 5.76 1.85
C VAL A 14 4.88 4.54 1.85
N SER A 15 4.31 3.34 1.72
CA SER A 15 5.05 2.08 1.70
C SER A 15 5.69 1.78 0.34
N ILE A 16 6.26 2.79 -0.32
CA ILE A 16 7.20 2.63 -1.43
C ILE A 16 8.29 3.66 -1.18
N THR A 17 9.22 3.30 -0.29
CA THR A 17 10.41 4.08 -0.04
C THR A 17 11.28 4.02 -1.27
N ALA A 18 11.20 5.03 -2.14
CA ALA A 18 12.16 5.14 -3.21
C ALA A 18 12.57 6.60 -3.49
N VAL A 19 13.88 6.85 -3.71
CA VAL A 19 14.48 8.20 -3.72
C VAL A 19 15.82 8.21 -4.53
N LEU A 20 16.14 9.21 -5.39
CA LEU A 20 17.34 9.37 -6.29
C LEU A 20 18.60 10.09 -5.77
N SER A 21 19.78 9.44 -5.70
CA SER A 21 21.07 10.18 -5.53
C SER A 21 21.81 10.30 -6.85
N MET A 22 22.19 11.53 -7.21
CA MET A 22 23.36 11.76 -8.05
C MET A 22 24.56 12.09 -7.15
N SER A 23 25.23 11.07 -6.64
CA SER A 23 26.53 11.29 -6.00
C SER A 23 27.59 11.58 -7.07
N MET A 24 27.83 12.86 -7.38
CA MET A 24 29.06 13.33 -8.03
C MET A 24 30.23 13.29 -7.03
N ILE A 25 30.60 12.09 -6.58
CA ILE A 25 31.87 11.92 -5.88
C ILE A 25 32.97 12.16 -6.91
N ALA A 26 33.81 13.17 -6.65
CA ALA A 26 35.09 13.34 -7.32
C ALA A 26 35.97 12.12 -7.02
N ALA A 27 35.88 11.10 -7.86
CA ALA A 27 36.81 9.99 -7.86
C ALA A 27 38.16 10.48 -8.41
N CYS A 28 39.15 10.62 -7.53
CA CYS A 28 40.55 10.59 -7.94
C CYS A 28 40.83 9.21 -8.55
N GLY A 29 40.98 9.12 -9.88
CA GLY A 29 41.51 7.93 -10.53
C GLY A 29 41.00 7.66 -11.94
N ASN A 30 41.81 8.09 -12.92
CA ASN A 30 41.85 7.66 -14.33
C ASN A 30 40.82 8.22 -15.33
N ASP A 31 41.18 9.38 -15.89
CA ASP A 31 41.09 9.80 -17.30
C ASP A 31 40.13 9.04 -18.25
N LYS A 32 38.83 9.29 -18.12
CA LYS A 32 37.95 9.65 -19.24
C LYS A 32 36.88 10.62 -18.74
N ALA A 33 37.15 11.92 -18.92
CA ALA A 33 36.24 13.00 -18.57
C ALA A 33 34.92 12.87 -19.34
N LYS A 34 33.88 12.32 -18.71
CA LYS A 34 32.51 12.79 -18.95
C LYS A 34 32.45 14.18 -18.34
N GLU A 35 32.10 15.19 -19.14
CA GLU A 35 31.88 16.55 -18.65
C GLU A 35 31.00 16.49 -17.38
N LYS A 36 31.55 16.95 -16.26
CA LYS A 36 30.73 17.28 -15.10
C LYS A 36 29.79 18.38 -15.56
N VAL A 37 28.53 18.03 -15.81
CA VAL A 37 27.49 19.04 -16.02
C VAL A 37 27.38 19.78 -14.69
N GLU A 38 27.94 20.99 -14.63
CA GLU A 38 27.76 21.87 -13.47
C GLU A 38 26.27 22.17 -13.33
N ASP A 39 25.68 21.73 -12.22
CA ASP A 39 24.32 22.12 -11.86
C ASP A 39 24.36 23.52 -11.22
N ASN A 40 23.97 24.52 -12.01
CA ASN A 40 23.86 25.90 -11.56
C ASN A 40 22.45 26.27 -11.07
N SER A 41 21.59 25.26 -10.83
CA SER A 41 20.25 25.51 -10.31
C SER A 41 20.27 25.93 -8.84
N LYS A 42 19.15 26.52 -8.40
CA LYS A 42 19.04 27.09 -7.06
C LYS A 42 19.08 25.97 -6.01
N VAL A 43 19.87 26.15 -4.96
CA VAL A 43 19.82 25.27 -3.78
C VAL A 43 18.52 25.52 -3.02
N ILE A 44 17.72 24.46 -2.85
CA ILE A 44 16.42 24.52 -2.16
C ILE A 44 16.43 23.84 -0.80
N VAL A 45 17.36 22.91 -0.54
CA VAL A 45 17.61 22.38 0.80
C VAL A 45 19.11 22.39 1.09
N LYS A 46 19.52 22.91 2.24
CA LYS A 46 20.88 22.71 2.78
C LYS A 46 20.79 21.84 4.01
N TYR A 47 21.69 20.88 4.12
CA TYR A 47 21.75 19.99 5.27
C TYR A 47 23.20 19.63 5.59
N LYS A 48 23.45 19.16 6.80
CA LYS A 48 24.78 18.76 7.23
C LYS A 48 25.30 17.63 6.33
N GLY A 49 26.26 17.95 5.48
CA GLY A 49 26.91 17.00 4.58
C GLY A 49 26.49 17.11 3.11
N GLY A 50 25.61 18.05 2.74
CA GLY A 50 25.25 18.26 1.34
C GLY A 50 24.20 19.35 1.11
N GLU A 51 23.76 19.45 -0.12
CA GLU A 51 22.69 20.32 -0.54
C GLU A 51 21.83 19.61 -1.59
N MET A 52 20.57 20.01 -1.68
CA MET A 52 19.65 19.58 -2.72
C MET A 52 19.26 20.79 -3.56
N THR A 53 19.47 20.66 -4.87
CA THR A 53 19.12 21.70 -5.84
C THR A 53 17.67 21.55 -6.32
N GLU A 54 17.14 22.61 -6.91
CA GLU A 54 15.83 22.63 -7.56
C GLU A 54 15.75 21.57 -8.67
N LYS A 55 16.83 21.40 -9.45
CA LYS A 55 16.90 20.40 -10.51
C LYS A 55 16.85 18.97 -9.97
N GLU A 56 17.55 18.70 -8.87
CA GLU A 56 17.53 17.39 -8.19
C GLU A 56 16.14 17.09 -7.63
N PHE A 57 15.51 18.07 -6.97
CA PHE A 57 14.16 17.90 -6.45
C PHE A 57 13.11 17.70 -7.56
N ASP A 58 13.24 18.42 -8.68
CA ASP A 58 12.39 18.20 -9.85
C ASP A 58 12.59 16.81 -10.45
N LEU A 59 13.81 16.26 -10.41
CA LEU A 59 14.09 14.90 -10.85
C LEU A 59 13.39 13.88 -9.95
N GLU A 60 13.46 14.05 -8.62
CA GLU A 60 12.74 13.21 -7.65
C GLU A 60 11.23 13.18 -7.94
N GLN A 61 10.62 14.35 -8.14
CA GLN A 61 9.20 14.45 -8.44
C GLN A 61 8.84 13.71 -9.74
N ARG A 62 9.64 13.84 -10.80
CA ARG A 62 9.39 13.16 -12.08
C ARG A 62 9.53 11.65 -11.96
N VAL A 63 10.50 11.16 -11.20
CA VAL A 63 10.64 9.72 -10.97
C VAL A 63 9.49 9.17 -10.13
N VAL A 64 9.05 9.88 -9.09
CA VAL A 64 7.84 9.48 -8.33
C VAL A 64 6.62 9.43 -9.24
N LYS A 65 6.44 10.37 -10.17
CA LYS A 65 5.35 10.32 -11.17
C LYS A 65 5.38 9.05 -12.04
N VAL A 66 6.55 8.53 -12.35
CA VAL A 66 6.70 7.29 -13.14
C VAL A 66 6.51 6.05 -12.24
N MET A 67 7.24 5.99 -11.13
CA MET A 67 7.33 4.82 -10.26
C MET A 67 6.06 4.60 -9.43
N SER A 68 5.35 5.68 -9.09
CA SER A 68 4.18 5.67 -8.20
C SER A 68 3.14 6.72 -8.64
N PRO A 69 2.51 6.53 -9.82
CA PRO A 69 1.60 7.51 -10.43
C PRO A 69 0.39 7.84 -9.56
N GLU A 70 0.00 6.96 -8.64
CA GLU A 70 -1.06 7.20 -7.65
C GLU A 70 -0.80 8.43 -6.76
N TYR A 71 0.47 8.80 -6.57
CA TYR A 71 0.85 9.97 -5.78
C TYR A 71 0.95 11.27 -6.59
N ALA A 72 0.73 11.23 -7.91
CA ALA A 72 0.94 12.38 -8.78
C ALA A 72 0.10 13.61 -8.37
N GLN A 73 -1.11 13.39 -7.86
CA GLN A 73 -1.99 14.46 -7.37
C GLN A 73 -1.46 15.13 -6.09
N PHE A 74 -0.72 14.39 -5.25
CA PHE A 74 -0.18 14.93 -4.00
C PHE A 74 1.10 15.73 -4.24
N LEU A 75 1.78 15.55 -5.38
CA LEU A 75 2.99 16.30 -5.73
C LEU A 75 2.77 17.81 -5.80
N GLU A 76 1.53 18.29 -5.94
CA GLU A 76 1.22 19.71 -5.90
C GLU A 76 0.93 20.25 -4.49
N MET A 77 0.87 19.39 -3.47
CA MET A 77 0.64 19.81 -2.09
C MET A 77 1.96 20.22 -1.42
N ASP A 78 1.99 21.41 -0.80
CA ASP A 78 3.18 21.96 -0.13
C ASP A 78 3.78 20.97 0.87
N GLU A 79 2.95 20.33 1.69
CA GLU A 79 3.42 19.41 2.73
C GLU A 79 3.93 18.09 2.14
N PHE A 80 3.42 17.66 0.99
CA PHE A 80 3.96 16.48 0.30
C PHE A 80 5.27 16.81 -0.42
N LYS A 81 5.41 18.02 -0.99
CA LYS A 81 6.70 18.53 -1.48
C LYS A 81 7.74 18.56 -0.35
N GLU A 82 7.35 19.03 0.84
CA GLU A 82 8.22 19.01 2.03
C GLU A 82 8.61 17.59 2.42
N TYR A 83 7.64 16.67 2.47
CA TYR A 83 7.90 15.26 2.75
C TYR A 83 8.87 14.64 1.74
N LEU A 84 8.63 14.83 0.44
CA LEU A 84 9.48 14.30 -0.62
C LEU A 84 10.89 14.88 -0.58
N ALA A 85 11.04 16.18 -0.30
CA ALA A 85 12.36 16.79 -0.14
C ALA A 85 13.10 16.23 1.07
N LYS A 86 12.42 16.04 2.20
CA LYS A 86 12.98 15.39 3.40
C LYS A 86 13.40 13.95 3.10
N GLN A 87 12.55 13.20 2.42
CA GLN A 87 12.86 11.83 2.02
C GLN A 87 14.08 11.79 1.07
N GLY A 88 14.11 12.68 0.08
CA GLY A 88 15.26 13.01 -0.78
C GLY A 88 16.57 13.12 -0.02
N VAL A 89 16.61 14.10 0.89
CA VAL A 89 17.78 14.38 1.72
C VAL A 89 18.15 13.20 2.61
N ALA A 90 17.17 12.52 3.20
CA ALA A 90 17.43 11.40 4.08
C ALA A 90 18.17 10.27 3.37
N TYR A 91 17.67 9.88 2.19
CA TYR A 91 18.28 8.80 1.42
C TYR A 91 19.62 9.21 0.81
N GLU A 92 19.80 10.46 0.38
CA GLU A 92 21.12 10.97 -0.03
C GLU A 92 22.13 10.88 1.10
N TYR A 93 21.74 11.36 2.28
CA TYR A 93 22.59 11.37 3.46
C TYR A 93 22.98 9.96 3.93
N LEU A 94 22.01 9.05 3.98
CA LEU A 94 22.25 7.66 4.36
C LEU A 94 23.06 6.91 3.29
N TYR A 95 22.81 7.17 2.00
CA TYR A 95 23.60 6.62 0.90
C TYR A 95 25.07 7.02 0.98
N GLY A 96 25.34 8.29 1.30
CA GLY A 96 26.70 8.78 1.53
C GLY A 96 27.44 8.08 2.68
N LYS A 97 26.70 7.51 3.64
CA LYS A 97 27.26 6.73 4.75
C LYS A 97 27.38 5.23 4.47
N ALA A 98 26.75 4.73 3.42
CA ALA A 98 26.75 3.31 3.12
C ALA A 98 28.14 2.81 2.71
N ASP A 99 28.50 1.62 3.20
CA ASP A 99 29.74 0.95 2.85
C ASP A 99 29.72 0.40 1.41
N ASP A 100 30.90 0.08 0.89
CA ASP A 100 31.05 -0.41 -0.49
C ASP A 100 30.36 -1.76 -0.71
N LYS A 101 30.26 -2.58 0.35
CA LYS A 101 29.60 -3.88 0.30
C LYS A 101 28.10 -3.74 0.08
N SER A 102 27.46 -2.80 0.77
CA SER A 102 26.04 -2.48 0.64
C SER A 102 25.72 -1.89 -0.73
N LYS A 103 26.59 -0.99 -1.23
CA LYS A 103 26.50 -0.45 -2.59
C LYS A 103 26.57 -1.57 -3.64
N GLN A 104 27.55 -2.46 -3.52
CA GLN A 104 27.74 -3.57 -4.45
C GLN A 104 26.55 -4.56 -4.41
N ALA A 105 26.03 -4.87 -3.23
CA ALA A 105 24.87 -5.75 -3.07
C ALA A 105 23.61 -5.17 -3.73
N ALA A 106 23.45 -3.85 -3.67
CA ALA A 106 22.32 -3.12 -4.23
C ALA A 106 22.32 -3.02 -5.77
N GLU A 107 23.49 -3.07 -6.43
CA GLU A 107 23.59 -2.98 -7.90
C GLU A 107 22.71 -3.99 -8.62
N LYS A 108 22.83 -5.27 -8.23
CA LYS A 108 22.05 -6.36 -8.83
C LYS A 108 20.55 -6.19 -8.56
N GLN A 109 20.18 -5.72 -7.37
CA GLN A 109 18.77 -5.52 -7.00
C GLN A 109 18.13 -4.39 -7.83
N ALA A 110 18.86 -3.29 -8.03
CA ALA A 110 18.43 -2.19 -8.87
C ALA A 110 18.26 -2.61 -10.34
N ASP A 111 19.23 -3.37 -10.88
CA ASP A 111 19.18 -3.89 -12.25
C ASP A 111 18.00 -4.85 -12.46
N ASP A 112 17.80 -5.79 -11.53
CA ASP A 112 16.71 -6.76 -11.59
C ASP A 112 15.34 -6.07 -11.48
N LEU A 113 15.18 -5.10 -10.56
CA LEU A 113 13.93 -4.36 -10.39
C LEU A 113 13.62 -3.51 -11.63
N LEU A 114 14.61 -2.81 -12.18
CA LEU A 114 14.44 -2.01 -13.40
C LEU A 114 14.00 -2.88 -14.58
N LYS A 115 14.63 -4.05 -14.72
CA LYS A 115 14.25 -5.03 -15.75
C LYS A 115 12.82 -5.54 -15.55
N GLN A 116 12.44 -5.86 -14.31
CA GLN A 116 11.06 -6.27 -14.00
C GLN A 116 10.05 -5.16 -14.31
N TYR A 117 10.35 -3.92 -13.91
CA TYR A 117 9.51 -2.76 -14.16
C TYR A 117 9.32 -2.51 -15.66
N LYS A 118 10.42 -2.55 -16.44
CA LYS A 118 10.40 -2.46 -17.90
C LYS A 118 9.57 -3.57 -18.54
N ASN A 119 9.73 -4.82 -18.07
CA ASN A 119 9.00 -5.96 -18.61
C ASN A 119 7.50 -5.91 -18.28
N GLY A 120 7.13 -5.44 -17.09
CA GLY A 120 5.74 -5.30 -16.68
C GLY A 120 4.98 -4.23 -17.48
N MET A 121 5.67 -3.15 -17.85
CA MET A 121 5.09 -2.06 -18.65
C MET A 121 5.13 -2.32 -20.17
N GLY A 122 6.13 -3.08 -20.63
CA GLY A 122 6.47 -3.23 -22.05
C GLY A 122 7.43 -2.14 -22.53
N GLU A 123 8.40 -2.52 -23.36
CA GLU A 123 9.55 -1.67 -23.69
C GLU A 123 9.18 -0.34 -24.36
N GLU A 124 8.25 -0.35 -25.31
CA GLU A 124 7.84 0.88 -26.02
C GLU A 124 7.06 1.84 -25.12
N GLN A 125 6.18 1.29 -24.28
CA GLN A 125 5.46 2.09 -23.29
C GLN A 125 6.42 2.67 -22.25
N PHE A 126 7.40 1.89 -21.79
CA PHE A 126 8.45 2.35 -20.88
C PHE A 126 9.24 3.53 -21.45
N LYS A 127 9.72 3.43 -22.69
CA LYS A 127 10.41 4.53 -23.38
C LYS A 127 9.52 5.77 -23.52
N SER A 128 8.26 5.59 -23.88
CA SER A 128 7.29 6.67 -24.03
C SER A 128 7.04 7.41 -22.72
N VAL A 129 6.85 6.68 -21.61
CA VAL A 129 6.65 7.25 -20.28
C VAL A 129 7.88 8.04 -19.83
N LEU A 130 9.09 7.49 -19.97
CA LEU A 130 10.33 8.19 -19.64
C LEU A 130 10.50 9.47 -20.45
N ALA A 131 10.26 9.41 -21.76
CA ALA A 131 10.34 10.59 -22.64
C ALA A 131 9.33 11.67 -22.23
N SER A 132 8.10 11.29 -21.88
CA SER A 132 7.07 12.24 -21.41
C SER A 132 7.47 12.98 -20.13
N GLN A 133 8.25 12.32 -19.26
CA GLN A 133 8.75 12.89 -18.01
C GLN A 133 10.18 13.43 -18.13
N LYS A 134 10.77 13.47 -19.33
CA LYS A 134 12.17 13.89 -19.54
C LYS A 134 13.13 13.17 -18.60
N LEU A 135 12.98 11.85 -18.51
CA LEU A 135 13.81 10.95 -17.72
C LEU A 135 14.58 10.01 -18.64
N GLU A 136 15.74 9.57 -18.17
CA GLU A 136 16.51 8.48 -18.75
C GLU A 136 16.32 7.20 -17.93
N GLU A 137 16.57 6.04 -18.54
CA GLU A 137 16.53 4.75 -17.84
C GLU A 137 17.52 4.73 -16.65
N GLN A 138 18.65 5.42 -16.79
CA GLN A 138 19.65 5.55 -15.74
C GLN A 138 19.14 6.35 -14.53
N ASP A 139 18.21 7.29 -14.70
CA ASP A 139 17.62 8.03 -13.58
C ASP A 139 16.85 7.06 -12.68
N LEU A 140 15.98 6.22 -13.26
CA LEU A 140 15.27 5.19 -12.51
C LEU A 140 16.23 4.16 -11.89
N ARG A 141 17.30 3.79 -12.59
CA ARG A 141 18.30 2.89 -12.03
C ARG A 141 18.98 3.48 -10.80
N ASN A 142 19.39 4.75 -10.87
CA ASN A 142 20.08 5.44 -9.78
C ASN A 142 19.16 5.61 -8.56
N TYR A 143 17.87 5.88 -8.80
CA TYR A 143 16.80 5.85 -7.79
C TYR A 143 16.79 4.52 -7.03
N MET A 144 16.62 3.41 -7.76
CA MET A 144 16.54 2.09 -7.17
C MET A 144 17.84 1.71 -6.45
N LEU A 145 18.99 2.02 -7.05
CA LEU A 145 20.30 1.74 -6.47
C LEU A 145 20.47 2.42 -5.12
N ARG A 146 20.11 3.70 -5.01
CA ARG A 146 20.20 4.42 -3.73
C ARG A 146 19.38 3.75 -2.66
N VAL A 147 18.13 3.45 -2.99
CA VAL A 147 17.16 2.86 -2.08
C VAL A 147 17.63 1.52 -1.56
N PHE A 148 18.02 0.64 -2.48
CA PHE A 148 18.55 -0.66 -2.13
C PHE A 148 19.85 -0.55 -1.34
N THR A 149 20.71 0.43 -1.65
CA THR A 149 21.96 0.65 -0.90
C THR A 149 21.66 1.03 0.55
N VAL A 150 20.74 1.98 0.77
CA VAL A 150 20.33 2.39 2.13
C VAL A 150 19.70 1.22 2.86
N MET A 151 18.83 0.45 2.20
CA MET A 151 18.22 -0.75 2.79
C MET A 151 19.26 -1.81 3.15
N GLU A 152 20.22 -2.12 2.28
CA GLU A 152 21.29 -3.09 2.57
C GLU A 152 22.20 -2.61 3.70
N GLN A 153 22.51 -1.31 3.72
CA GLN A 153 23.28 -0.70 4.80
C GLN A 153 22.56 -0.83 6.15
N GLU A 154 21.26 -0.55 6.21
CA GLU A 154 20.49 -0.66 7.45
C GLU A 154 20.26 -2.13 7.86
N LYS A 155 20.01 -3.03 6.90
CA LYS A 155 19.93 -4.48 7.14
C LYS A 155 21.23 -5.03 7.71
N SER A 156 22.38 -4.57 7.24
CA SER A 156 23.69 -5.01 7.74
C SER A 156 23.91 -4.66 9.21
N GLN A 157 23.17 -3.68 9.73
CA GLN A 157 23.22 -3.21 11.12
C GLN A 157 22.16 -3.87 12.02
N VAL A 158 21.34 -4.78 11.50
CA VAL A 158 20.34 -5.52 12.28
C VAL A 158 20.96 -6.83 12.76
N SER A 159 21.06 -7.03 14.07
CA SER A 159 21.65 -8.23 14.64
C SER A 159 20.66 -9.40 14.70
N GLU A 160 21.14 -10.63 14.89
CA GLU A 160 20.27 -11.78 15.12
C GLU A 160 19.45 -11.64 16.42
N GLU A 161 20.00 -10.96 17.43
CA GLU A 161 19.29 -10.63 18.66
C GLU A 161 18.13 -9.66 18.42
N ASP A 162 18.29 -8.67 17.54
CA ASP A 162 17.22 -7.76 17.16
C ASP A 162 16.07 -8.51 16.49
N ILE A 163 16.40 -9.40 15.53
CA ILE A 163 15.41 -10.22 14.82
C ILE A 163 14.68 -11.14 15.80
N LYS A 164 15.42 -11.80 16.71
CA LYS A 164 14.82 -12.66 17.73
C LYS A 164 13.91 -11.87 18.66
N LYS A 165 14.32 -10.68 19.10
CA LYS A 165 13.51 -9.82 19.96
C LYS A 165 12.20 -9.42 19.27
N GLU A 166 12.27 -9.03 18.01
CA GLU A 166 11.09 -8.65 17.21
C GLU A 166 10.15 -9.85 16.99
N PHE A 167 10.71 -11.02 16.68
CA PHE A 167 9.95 -12.26 16.58
C PHE A 167 9.22 -12.59 17.89
N GLU A 168 9.90 -12.55 19.04
CA GLU A 168 9.29 -12.90 20.33
C GLU A 168 8.22 -11.88 20.75
N ALA A 169 8.40 -10.59 20.43
CA ALA A 169 7.40 -9.56 20.67
C ALA A 169 6.11 -9.80 19.85
N ASN A 170 6.24 -10.37 18.66
CA ASN A 170 5.13 -10.63 17.73
C ASN A 170 4.89 -12.12 17.48
N LYS A 171 5.26 -13.01 18.42
CA LYS A 171 5.25 -14.47 18.23
C LYS A 171 3.93 -15.03 17.68
N LYS A 172 2.81 -14.42 18.07
CA LYS A 172 1.47 -14.81 17.62
C LYS A 172 1.29 -14.68 16.10
N ASP A 173 1.95 -13.71 15.47
CA ASP A 173 1.87 -13.45 14.03
C ASP A 173 2.55 -14.56 13.22
N TYR A 174 3.52 -15.26 13.82
CA TYR A 174 4.20 -16.40 13.22
C TYR A 174 3.57 -17.75 13.56
N THR A 175 2.47 -17.78 14.33
CA THR A 175 1.76 -19.01 14.61
C THR A 175 1.11 -19.52 13.33
N ASN A 176 1.46 -20.74 12.91
CA ASN A 176 0.89 -21.36 11.73
C ASN A 176 -0.46 -21.97 12.06
N ILE A 177 -1.48 -21.61 11.28
CA ILE A 177 -2.86 -22.02 11.53
C ILE A 177 -3.43 -22.61 10.23
N SER A 178 -4.07 -23.77 10.37
CA SER A 178 -4.96 -24.32 9.33
C SER A 178 -6.39 -24.03 9.73
N VAL A 179 -7.12 -23.31 8.88
CA VAL A 179 -8.48 -22.85 9.12
C VAL A 179 -9.34 -23.17 7.90
N ARG A 180 -10.58 -23.61 8.14
CA ARG A 180 -11.62 -23.57 7.12
C ARG A 180 -12.52 -22.37 7.38
N HIS A 181 -12.87 -21.61 6.35
CA HIS A 181 -13.80 -20.51 6.50
C HIS A 181 -14.77 -20.39 5.33
N VAL A 182 -15.86 -19.68 5.58
CA VAL A 182 -16.83 -19.21 4.59
C VAL A 182 -16.86 -17.69 4.71
N LEU A 183 -16.59 -16.97 3.62
CA LEU A 183 -16.73 -15.51 3.55
C LEU A 183 -18.09 -15.16 2.94
N ILE A 184 -18.85 -14.31 3.61
CA ILE A 184 -20.00 -13.61 3.06
C ILE A 184 -19.66 -12.13 2.99
N GLY A 185 -19.43 -11.63 1.78
CA GLY A 185 -19.01 -10.28 1.51
C GLY A 185 -20.11 -9.23 1.63
N PHE A 186 -19.69 -7.97 1.74
CA PHE A 186 -20.57 -6.81 1.59
C PHE A 186 -20.90 -6.48 0.14
N LYS A 187 -20.35 -7.25 -0.81
CA LYS A 187 -20.73 -7.22 -2.22
C LYS A 187 -21.04 -8.64 -2.63
N ASP A 188 -22.11 -8.82 -3.40
CA ASP A 188 -22.42 -10.12 -3.99
C ASP A 188 -21.40 -10.48 -5.10
N PRO A 189 -21.42 -11.73 -5.62
CA PRO A 189 -20.51 -12.16 -6.68
C PRO A 189 -20.63 -11.34 -7.98
N GLU A 190 -21.77 -10.68 -8.20
CA GLU A 190 -22.05 -9.77 -9.31
C GLU A 190 -21.54 -8.34 -9.06
N GLY A 191 -20.99 -8.07 -7.87
CA GLY A 191 -20.40 -6.79 -7.47
C GLY A 191 -21.40 -5.77 -6.92
N LYS A 192 -22.66 -6.16 -6.68
CA LYS A 192 -23.69 -5.30 -6.11
C LYS A 192 -23.51 -5.20 -4.60
N GLU A 193 -23.62 -3.98 -4.07
CA GLU A 193 -23.57 -3.74 -2.63
C GLU A 193 -24.68 -4.51 -1.90
N ARG A 194 -24.29 -5.16 -0.81
CA ARG A 194 -25.14 -5.93 0.11
C ARG A 194 -25.19 -5.20 1.45
N ALA A 195 -26.39 -5.03 2.00
CA ALA A 195 -26.53 -4.44 3.32
C ALA A 195 -25.88 -5.35 4.38
N GLU A 196 -25.22 -4.76 5.37
CA GLU A 196 -24.53 -5.49 6.45
C GLU A 196 -25.44 -6.52 7.14
N GLY A 197 -26.69 -6.13 7.45
CA GLY A 197 -27.67 -7.03 8.08
C GLY A 197 -28.09 -8.22 7.19
N GLU A 198 -28.01 -8.07 5.86
CA GLU A 198 -28.25 -9.17 4.91
C GLU A 198 -27.06 -10.13 4.89
N ALA A 199 -25.84 -9.61 4.81
CA ALA A 199 -24.61 -10.41 4.88
C ALA A 199 -24.55 -11.20 6.20
N LEU A 200 -24.86 -10.55 7.33
CA LEU A 200 -24.90 -11.18 8.65
C LEU A 200 -25.96 -12.29 8.72
N LYS A 201 -27.13 -12.09 8.11
CA LYS A 201 -28.19 -13.10 8.07
C LYS A 201 -27.73 -14.36 7.34
N ILE A 202 -27.08 -14.21 6.19
CA ILE A 202 -26.52 -15.33 5.43
C ILE A 202 -25.39 -16.01 6.22
N ALA A 203 -24.50 -15.24 6.86
CA ALA A 203 -23.45 -15.80 7.69
C ALA A 203 -24.00 -16.62 8.89
N LYS A 204 -25.08 -16.16 9.52
CA LYS A 204 -25.77 -16.92 10.58
C LYS A 204 -26.43 -18.19 10.07
N GLU A 205 -26.93 -18.18 8.83
CA GLU A 205 -27.44 -19.39 8.19
C GLU A 205 -26.32 -20.41 7.97
N VAL A 206 -25.17 -19.97 7.43
CA VAL A 206 -23.96 -20.79 7.28
C VAL A 206 -23.52 -21.38 8.62
N GLU A 207 -23.44 -20.57 9.66
CA GLU A 207 -23.11 -21.03 11.01
C GLU A 207 -24.09 -22.11 11.49
N ALA A 208 -25.39 -21.90 11.35
CA ALA A 208 -26.42 -22.85 11.77
C ALA A 208 -26.30 -24.19 11.03
N LYS A 209 -26.05 -24.16 9.71
CA LYS A 209 -25.82 -25.34 8.87
C LYS A 209 -24.60 -26.14 9.35
N LEU A 210 -23.49 -25.46 9.59
CA LEU A 210 -22.26 -26.08 10.07
C LEU A 210 -22.43 -26.67 11.48
N ASN A 211 -23.13 -25.98 12.38
CA ASN A 211 -23.44 -26.48 13.72
C ASN A 211 -24.39 -27.70 13.71
N GLN A 212 -25.23 -27.84 12.67
CA GLN A 212 -26.06 -29.03 12.44
C GLN A 212 -25.29 -30.21 11.85
N GLY A 213 -23.98 -30.04 11.56
CA GLY A 213 -23.12 -31.09 11.04
C GLY A 213 -23.11 -31.20 9.51
N GLU A 214 -23.58 -30.18 8.78
CA GLU A 214 -23.37 -30.13 7.33
C GLU A 214 -21.87 -30.14 6.99
N ASP A 215 -21.51 -30.76 5.87
CA ASP A 215 -20.11 -30.85 5.43
C ASP A 215 -19.55 -29.45 5.10
N PHE A 216 -18.48 -29.06 5.79
CA PHE A 216 -17.90 -27.72 5.65
C PHE A 216 -17.49 -27.42 4.21
N ALA A 217 -16.92 -28.39 3.49
CA ALA A 217 -16.46 -28.16 2.13
C ALA A 217 -17.61 -27.91 1.16
N LYS A 218 -18.76 -28.58 1.35
CA LYS A 218 -19.99 -28.30 0.60
C LYS A 218 -20.53 -26.92 0.91
N VAL A 219 -20.65 -26.56 2.20
CA VAL A 219 -21.14 -25.24 2.61
C VAL A 219 -20.22 -24.13 2.07
N ALA A 220 -18.91 -24.30 2.16
CA ALA A 220 -17.96 -23.32 1.61
C ALA A 220 -18.10 -23.20 0.09
N LYS A 221 -18.25 -24.30 -0.64
CA LYS A 221 -18.44 -24.27 -2.10
C LYS A 221 -19.75 -23.59 -2.52
N GLU A 222 -20.80 -23.75 -1.73
CA GLU A 222 -22.11 -23.15 -2.00
C GLU A 222 -22.14 -21.66 -1.63
N TYR A 223 -21.70 -21.31 -0.41
CA TYR A 223 -21.91 -19.98 0.17
C TYR A 223 -20.69 -19.06 0.13
N SER A 224 -19.46 -19.59 0.12
CA SER A 224 -18.29 -18.73 0.27
C SER A 224 -18.09 -17.86 -0.96
N GLU A 225 -17.73 -16.60 -0.73
CA GLU A 225 -17.38 -15.60 -1.72
C GLU A 225 -15.87 -15.34 -1.73
N ASP A 226 -15.08 -16.10 -0.96
CA ASP A 226 -13.62 -16.06 -1.03
C ASP A 226 -13.07 -16.86 -2.22
N PRO A 227 -12.49 -16.23 -3.26
CA PRO A 227 -11.94 -16.94 -4.41
C PRO A 227 -10.70 -17.78 -4.05
N GLY A 228 -10.01 -17.50 -2.95
CA GLY A 228 -8.77 -18.19 -2.58
C GLY A 228 -8.97 -19.60 -2.02
N SER A 229 -10.07 -19.81 -1.30
CA SER A 229 -10.34 -21.04 -0.55
C SER A 229 -11.67 -21.72 -0.87
N LYS A 230 -12.66 -21.03 -1.48
CA LYS A 230 -14.00 -21.60 -1.80
C LYS A 230 -13.91 -22.98 -2.45
N ASP A 231 -13.16 -23.09 -3.54
CA ASP A 231 -13.02 -24.34 -4.30
C ASP A 231 -12.18 -25.41 -3.60
N LYS A 232 -11.49 -25.04 -2.51
CA LYS A 232 -10.74 -25.95 -1.62
C LYS A 232 -11.53 -26.30 -0.36
N GLY A 233 -12.85 -26.08 -0.38
CA GLY A 233 -13.73 -26.33 0.76
C GLY A 233 -13.45 -25.39 1.94
N GLY A 234 -13.12 -24.14 1.63
CA GLY A 234 -12.81 -23.07 2.59
C GLY A 234 -11.43 -23.19 3.25
N LEU A 235 -10.60 -24.17 2.86
CA LEU A 235 -9.34 -24.47 3.55
C LEU A 235 -8.23 -23.48 3.19
N ILE A 236 -7.69 -22.84 4.22
CA ILE A 236 -6.38 -22.19 4.23
C ILE A 236 -5.47 -23.02 5.14
N GLU A 237 -4.45 -23.64 4.55
CA GLU A 237 -3.60 -24.60 5.25
C GLU A 237 -2.24 -23.99 5.65
N ASN A 238 -1.85 -24.19 6.91
CA ASN A 238 -0.55 -23.84 7.48
C ASN A 238 -0.06 -22.42 7.11
N LYS A 239 -0.89 -21.40 7.39
CA LYS A 239 -0.52 -19.99 7.15
C LYS A 239 -0.19 -19.25 8.45
N PRO A 240 0.83 -18.37 8.47
CA PRO A 240 1.11 -17.52 9.62
C PRO A 240 -0.04 -16.55 9.88
N ALA A 241 -0.47 -16.46 11.13
CA ALA A 241 -1.61 -15.64 11.52
C ALA A 241 -1.43 -14.13 11.20
N GLY A 242 -0.20 -13.64 11.20
CA GLY A 242 0.17 -12.25 10.87
C GLY A 242 -0.17 -11.85 9.44
N THR A 243 -0.42 -12.81 8.56
CA THR A 243 -0.84 -12.55 7.18
C THR A 243 -2.32 -12.21 7.03
N TRP A 244 -3.10 -12.31 8.12
CA TRP A 244 -4.54 -12.09 8.11
C TRP A 244 -4.93 -10.76 8.73
N VAL A 245 -6.07 -10.22 8.29
CA VAL A 245 -6.67 -9.01 8.87
C VAL A 245 -6.94 -9.18 10.37
N PRO A 246 -6.86 -8.11 11.18
CA PRO A 246 -6.81 -8.21 12.64
C PRO A 246 -7.93 -9.05 13.27
N GLN A 247 -9.18 -8.86 12.83
CA GLN A 247 -10.35 -9.53 13.40
C GLN A 247 -10.36 -11.04 13.06
N PHE A 248 -9.98 -11.40 11.83
CA PHE A 248 -9.84 -12.80 11.44
C PHE A 248 -8.69 -13.47 12.21
N LYS A 249 -7.54 -12.79 12.28
CA LYS A 249 -6.35 -13.24 13.04
C LYS A 249 -6.72 -13.50 14.50
N GLU A 250 -7.38 -12.56 15.16
CA GLU A 250 -7.77 -12.67 16.56
C GLU A 250 -8.69 -13.87 16.79
N LYS A 251 -9.73 -14.05 15.96
CA LYS A 251 -10.62 -15.21 16.12
C LYS A 251 -9.87 -16.52 15.84
N ALA A 252 -9.05 -16.60 14.80
CA ALA A 252 -8.31 -17.81 14.47
C ALA A 252 -7.28 -18.20 15.57
N LEU A 253 -6.72 -17.23 16.29
CA LEU A 253 -5.83 -17.44 17.44
C LEU A 253 -6.55 -17.85 18.72
N THR A 254 -7.82 -17.50 18.88
CA THR A 254 -8.56 -17.70 20.14
C THR A 254 -9.61 -18.81 20.09
N LEU A 255 -10.17 -19.11 18.91
CA LEU A 255 -11.18 -20.15 18.71
C LEU A 255 -10.64 -21.51 19.13
N GLU A 256 -11.44 -22.28 19.86
CA GLU A 256 -11.09 -23.65 20.20
C GLU A 256 -11.00 -24.51 18.95
N LEU A 257 -10.06 -25.47 18.93
CA LEU A 257 -9.87 -26.35 17.79
C LEU A 257 -11.17 -27.10 17.47
N ASN A 258 -11.49 -27.15 16.18
CA ASN A 258 -12.66 -27.81 15.60
C ASN A 258 -14.02 -27.26 16.01
N LYS A 259 -14.10 -26.13 16.71
CA LYS A 259 -15.36 -25.40 16.92
C LYS A 259 -15.69 -24.49 15.74
N ILE A 260 -16.98 -24.36 15.44
CA ILE A 260 -17.49 -23.34 14.52
C ILE A 260 -17.56 -22.00 15.27
N SER A 261 -17.09 -20.93 14.65
CA SER A 261 -17.20 -19.58 15.19
C SER A 261 -18.59 -18.99 14.96
N ASP A 262 -18.98 -18.04 15.80
CA ASP A 262 -19.94 -17.01 15.38
C ASP A 262 -19.40 -16.23 14.16
N PRO A 263 -20.25 -15.53 13.37
CA PRO A 263 -19.81 -14.64 12.30
C PRO A 263 -18.81 -13.58 12.80
N VAL A 264 -17.66 -13.51 12.15
CA VAL A 264 -16.59 -12.53 12.44
C VAL A 264 -16.59 -11.46 11.37
N GLU A 265 -16.83 -10.22 11.77
CA GLU A 265 -16.80 -9.09 10.85
C GLU A 265 -15.37 -8.66 10.52
N THR A 266 -15.13 -8.41 9.23
CA THR A 266 -13.89 -7.84 8.69
C THR A 266 -14.24 -6.85 7.58
N ASP A 267 -13.25 -6.12 7.05
CA ASP A 267 -13.44 -5.24 5.89
C ASP A 267 -13.91 -5.99 4.62
N TYR A 268 -13.74 -7.31 4.58
CA TYR A 268 -14.20 -8.16 3.47
C TYR A 268 -15.66 -8.63 3.63
N GLY A 269 -16.25 -8.51 4.81
CA GLY A 269 -17.54 -9.11 5.17
C GLY A 269 -17.48 -10.01 6.40
N TYR A 270 -18.45 -10.90 6.54
CA TYR A 270 -18.57 -11.84 7.66
C TYR A 270 -17.93 -13.18 7.35
N HIS A 271 -17.13 -13.67 8.29
CA HIS A 271 -16.45 -14.97 8.20
C HIS A 271 -17.01 -15.94 9.23
N VAL A 272 -17.40 -17.13 8.80
CA VAL A 272 -17.68 -18.26 9.69
C VAL A 272 -16.54 -19.26 9.52
N MET A 273 -15.84 -19.59 10.61
CA MET A 273 -14.60 -20.36 10.53
C MET A 273 -14.54 -21.53 11.52
N LYS A 274 -13.65 -22.48 11.20
CA LYS A 274 -13.26 -23.61 12.04
C LYS A 274 -11.75 -23.76 12.00
N VAL A 275 -11.09 -23.66 13.15
CA VAL A 275 -9.63 -23.84 13.24
C VAL A 275 -9.34 -25.34 13.38
N GLU A 276 -8.63 -25.92 12.42
CA GLU A 276 -8.31 -27.35 12.39
C GLU A 276 -6.96 -27.65 13.05
N LYS A 277 -6.00 -26.73 12.92
CA LYS A 277 -4.66 -26.87 13.50
C LYS A 277 -4.12 -25.50 13.89
N ARG A 278 -3.40 -25.44 15.02
CA ARG A 278 -2.60 -24.29 15.46
C ARG A 278 -1.24 -24.79 15.93
N GLU A 279 -0.18 -24.23 15.36
CA GLU A 279 1.20 -24.60 15.67
C GLU A 279 2.02 -23.34 15.93
N GLU A 280 2.45 -23.16 17.17
CA GLU A 280 3.39 -22.10 17.52
C GLU A 280 4.75 -22.39 16.90
N VAL A 281 5.30 -21.40 16.21
CA VAL A 281 6.66 -21.43 15.70
C VAL A 281 7.61 -20.91 16.79
N THR A 282 8.79 -21.49 16.88
CA THR A 282 9.90 -21.00 17.70
C THR A 282 10.92 -20.32 16.80
N TYR A 283 11.68 -19.36 17.31
CA TYR A 283 12.69 -18.64 16.52
C TYR A 283 13.65 -19.57 15.75
N ASP A 284 14.08 -20.67 16.38
CA ASP A 284 15.01 -21.64 15.78
C ASP A 284 14.41 -22.41 14.60
N LYS A 285 13.07 -22.46 14.52
CA LYS A 285 12.31 -23.09 13.42
C LYS A 285 11.79 -22.07 12.40
N LEU A 286 12.06 -20.78 12.62
CA LEU A 286 11.61 -19.73 11.73
C LEU A 286 12.38 -19.83 10.40
N PRO A 287 11.69 -19.93 9.25
CA PRO A 287 12.32 -19.97 7.94
C PRO A 287 13.23 -18.76 7.67
N ALA A 288 14.29 -18.96 6.87
CA ALA A 288 15.27 -17.91 6.58
C ALA A 288 14.64 -16.69 5.90
N ASP A 289 13.68 -16.90 5.00
CA ASP A 289 12.92 -15.85 4.33
C ASP A 289 12.06 -15.05 5.31
N GLN A 290 11.50 -15.68 6.35
CA GLN A 290 10.76 -14.97 7.40
C GLN A 290 11.70 -14.16 8.31
N LYS A 291 12.89 -14.69 8.62
CA LYS A 291 13.94 -13.93 9.33
C LYS A 291 14.42 -12.73 8.51
N ASP A 292 14.61 -12.91 7.21
CA ASP A 292 14.95 -11.83 6.29
C ASP A 292 13.83 -10.79 6.21
N GLY A 293 12.56 -11.23 6.25
CA GLY A 293 11.40 -10.34 6.34
C GLY A 293 11.46 -9.43 7.58
N ILE A 294 11.70 -10.01 8.76
CA ILE A 294 11.89 -9.24 10.01
C ILE A 294 13.10 -8.30 9.88
N ARG A 295 14.21 -8.76 9.30
CA ARG A 295 15.40 -7.93 9.10
C ARG A 295 15.10 -6.71 8.22
N ASN A 296 14.31 -6.89 7.16
CA ASN A 296 13.89 -5.80 6.28
C ASN A 296 12.96 -4.82 7.01
N GLU A 297 12.03 -5.31 7.82
CA GLU A 297 11.13 -4.48 8.62
C GLU A 297 11.91 -3.62 9.61
N LEU A 298 12.83 -4.22 10.37
CA LEU A 298 13.68 -3.52 11.32
C LEU A 298 14.59 -2.49 10.62
N ALA A 299 15.14 -2.83 9.45
CA ALA A 299 15.92 -1.89 8.65
C ALA A 299 15.07 -0.69 8.17
N SER A 300 13.85 -0.94 7.69
CA SER A 300 12.90 0.12 7.32
C SER A 300 12.56 1.01 8.51
N ALA A 301 12.30 0.40 9.68
CA ALA A 301 11.99 1.13 10.90
C ALA A 301 13.15 2.05 11.35
N LYS A 302 14.41 1.65 11.12
CA LYS A 302 15.58 2.52 11.36
C LYS A 302 15.58 3.75 10.44
N ILE A 303 15.28 3.57 9.15
CA ILE A 303 15.17 4.68 8.19
C ILE A 303 14.03 5.62 8.58
N ASP A 304 12.87 5.06 8.91
CA ASP A 304 11.70 5.84 9.36
C ASP A 304 12.02 6.63 10.63
N ASN A 305 12.69 6.00 11.60
CA ASN A 305 13.13 6.67 12.82
C ASN A 305 14.07 7.83 12.52
N PHE A 306 15.04 7.62 11.62
CA PHE A 306 15.96 8.66 11.18
C PHE A 306 15.22 9.84 10.54
N MET A 307 14.29 9.58 9.61
CA MET A 307 13.48 10.63 8.97
C MET A 307 12.63 11.41 9.97
N GLN A 308 12.02 10.74 10.94
CA GLN A 308 11.12 11.36 11.90
C GLN A 308 11.84 12.14 13.00
N ASN A 309 12.97 11.62 13.50
CA ASN A 309 13.57 12.10 14.75
C ASN A 309 14.94 12.75 14.57
N GLU A 310 15.71 12.36 13.55
CA GLU A 310 17.10 12.82 13.40
C GLU A 310 17.26 13.83 12.26
N LEU A 311 16.58 13.60 11.13
CA LEU A 311 16.75 14.37 9.90
C LEU A 311 16.54 15.87 10.10
N ASN A 312 15.53 16.28 10.87
CA ASN A 312 15.24 17.69 11.11
C ASN A 312 16.42 18.42 11.78
N GLY A 313 17.24 17.72 12.58
CA GLY A 313 18.45 18.29 13.18
C GLY A 313 19.62 18.43 12.20
N LEU A 314 19.52 17.80 11.03
CA LEU A 314 20.52 17.90 9.96
C LEU A 314 20.16 18.98 8.93
N ILE A 315 18.88 19.31 8.77
CA ILE A 315 18.43 20.34 7.82
C ILE A 315 18.81 21.73 8.34
N GLU A 316 19.65 22.44 7.59
CA GLU A 316 20.10 23.80 7.89
C GLU A 316 19.16 24.85 7.32
N SER A 317 18.63 24.61 6.11
CA SER A 317 17.61 25.46 5.49
C SER A 317 16.79 24.69 4.46
N MET A 318 15.53 25.07 4.28
CA MET A 318 14.62 24.48 3.30
C MET A 318 13.71 25.57 2.71
N ASN A 319 13.84 25.80 1.41
CA ASN A 319 13.17 26.85 0.64
C ASN A 319 12.56 26.25 -0.64
N LEU A 320 11.55 25.42 -0.47
CA LEU A 320 10.88 24.73 -1.58
C LEU A 320 10.00 25.68 -2.40
N PRO A 321 9.86 25.44 -3.72
CA PRO A 321 8.87 26.11 -4.54
C PRO A 321 7.46 25.92 -3.96
N LYS A 322 6.75 27.02 -3.72
CA LYS A 322 5.37 26.98 -3.24
C LYS A 322 4.44 26.50 -4.34
N SER A 323 3.44 25.72 -3.98
CA SER A 323 2.33 25.39 -4.87
C SER A 323 1.65 26.65 -5.38
N GLU A 324 1.34 26.67 -6.68
CA GLU A 324 0.47 27.72 -7.22
C GLU A 324 -0.90 27.56 -6.55
N LYS A 325 -1.34 28.59 -5.82
CA LYS A 325 -2.68 28.63 -5.25
C LYS A 325 -3.68 28.58 -6.40
N THR A 326 -4.22 27.40 -6.67
CA THR A 326 -5.43 27.31 -7.47
C THR A 326 -6.57 27.77 -6.58
N ASP A 327 -6.98 29.03 -6.73
CA ASP A 327 -8.24 29.57 -6.17
C ASP A 327 -9.45 28.92 -6.89
N LYS A 328 -9.52 27.59 -6.85
CA LYS A 328 -10.74 26.86 -7.14
C LYS A 328 -11.16 26.19 -5.84
N PRO A 329 -12.30 26.59 -5.24
CA PRO A 329 -12.91 25.80 -4.19
C PRO A 329 -12.99 24.36 -4.69
N ALA A 330 -12.55 23.41 -3.86
CA ALA A 330 -12.89 22.02 -4.08
C ALA A 330 -14.42 21.96 -4.22
N GLU A 331 -14.90 21.74 -5.45
CA GLU A 331 -16.30 21.41 -5.67
C GLU A 331 -16.54 20.12 -4.89
N ASP A 332 -17.27 20.31 -3.80
CA ASP A 332 -17.98 19.28 -3.08
C ASP A 332 -18.62 18.36 -4.11
N ALA A 333 -18.17 17.11 -4.18
CA ALA A 333 -18.86 16.04 -4.87
C ALA A 333 -20.14 15.72 -4.07
N GLY A 334 -21.04 16.70 -4.01
CA GLY A 334 -22.34 16.65 -3.40
C GLY A 334 -23.36 16.17 -4.42
N THR A 335 -23.76 14.91 -4.26
CA THR A 335 -25.12 14.41 -4.51
C THR A 335 -25.89 15.06 -5.66
N ASP A 336 -25.85 14.42 -6.83
CA ASP A 336 -26.73 14.75 -7.94
C ASP A 336 -28.17 14.30 -7.60
N LYS A 337 -28.88 15.16 -6.88
CA LYS A 337 -30.32 15.04 -6.59
C LYS A 337 -31.05 15.72 -7.73
N LYS A 338 -31.39 14.94 -8.75
CA LYS A 338 -32.12 15.41 -9.92
C LYS A 338 -33.62 15.45 -9.61
N ASP A 339 -34.12 16.62 -9.22
CA ASP A 339 -35.54 16.93 -9.30
C ASP A 339 -35.75 18.41 -9.66
N GLY A 340 -36.45 18.62 -10.78
CA GLY A 340 -37.40 19.70 -10.97
C GLY A 340 -36.90 21.03 -11.53
N ALA A 341 -37.14 21.25 -12.82
CA ALA A 341 -37.45 22.58 -13.33
C ALA A 341 -38.70 22.50 -14.23
N THR A 342 -39.75 23.17 -13.76
CA THR A 342 -41.10 23.35 -14.32
C THR A 342 -41.18 24.56 -15.24
N ASP A 343 -41.99 24.48 -16.31
CA ASP A 343 -42.96 25.49 -16.82
C ASP A 343 -43.41 25.08 -18.24
N LYS A 344 -44.64 25.20 -18.73
CA LYS A 344 -46.00 25.59 -18.29
C LYS A 344 -46.96 25.13 -19.45
N PRO A 345 -48.31 25.17 -19.31
CA PRO A 345 -49.24 24.39 -20.13
C PRO A 345 -49.83 25.15 -21.33
N ALA A 346 -50.40 24.41 -22.27
CA ALA A 346 -51.45 24.90 -23.16
C ALA A 346 -52.49 23.81 -23.41
N GLU A 347 -53.76 24.23 -23.37
CA GLU A 347 -55.01 23.50 -23.45
C GLU A 347 -55.24 22.78 -24.80
N GLY A 348 -56.14 21.80 -24.81
CA GLY A 348 -56.71 21.25 -26.04
C GLY A 348 -57.57 20.02 -25.81
N GLU A 349 -58.88 20.23 -25.65
CA GLU A 349 -59.96 19.26 -25.56
C GLU A 349 -59.88 18.05 -26.51
N LYS A 350 -60.32 16.87 -26.04
CA LYS A 350 -61.56 16.19 -26.49
C LYS A 350 -61.68 14.78 -25.92
N THR A 351 -62.62 14.59 -24.99
CA THR A 351 -63.51 13.41 -24.94
C THR A 351 -64.69 13.66 -25.89
N PRO A 352 -65.57 12.68 -26.23
CA PRO A 352 -65.82 11.40 -25.55
C PRO A 352 -66.01 10.19 -26.48
N ASP A 353 -66.05 8.97 -25.92
CA ASP A 353 -67.23 8.10 -26.04
C ASP A 353 -67.18 6.94 -25.03
N ALA A 354 -68.37 6.50 -24.64
CA ALA A 354 -68.71 5.58 -23.57
C ALA A 354 -68.79 4.11 -24.00
N GLY A 355 -68.78 3.21 -23.01
CA GLY A 355 -69.14 1.79 -23.16
C GLY A 355 -68.58 0.98 -21.97
N LYS A 356 -69.19 1.06 -20.79
CA LYS A 356 -70.18 0.10 -20.21
C LYS A 356 -69.69 -1.34 -20.06
N GLU A 357 -69.77 -1.80 -18.79
CA GLU A 357 -70.19 -3.13 -18.28
C GLU A 357 -69.55 -4.37 -18.96
N ASP A 358 -68.91 -5.28 -18.24
CA ASP A 358 -69.64 -6.35 -17.56
C ASP A 358 -68.71 -7.18 -16.64
N THR A 359 -69.39 -7.79 -15.67
CA THR A 359 -69.04 -8.67 -14.57
C THR A 359 -68.13 -9.88 -14.89
N GLY A 360 -67.53 -10.45 -13.83
CA GLY A 360 -67.50 -11.90 -13.69
C GLY A 360 -66.21 -12.55 -13.19
N LYS A 361 -66.20 -12.85 -11.88
CA LYS A 361 -65.49 -13.91 -11.15
C LYS A 361 -63.99 -13.80 -10.88
#